data_AF-A0A059W3L4-F1
#
_entry.id   AF-A0A059W3L4-F1
#
_cell.length_a   1.000
_cell.length_b   1.000
_cell.length_c   1.000
_cell.angle_alpha   90.00
_cell.angle_beta   90.00
_cell.angle_gamma   90.00
#
_symmetry.space_group_name_H-M   'P 1'
#
loop_
_entity.id
_entity.type
_entity.pdbx_description
1 polymer ?
#
loop_
_entity_poly.entity_id
_entity_poly.type
_entity_poly.pdbx_seq_one_letter_code
_entity_poly.pdbx_strand_id
1 'polypeptide(L)'
;MSRRFMRCVTLASAAAVTSVGSLLAAPGVGATAAADAPVIVTSGWSGRAQTAYATCPAGTTLVGGGYDSKPVHLGNGANADAVNANAPSASKPNTWAVRMDDGTANAYAMCSKDSHQAPVVVTSDWSGPAETVYATCPEGTTLAGGGYDSQPVHTGNGAIADAVNANAPSSWKANTWAVRMDGGRAKAYAMCTK
;
A
#
# COMPACT_ATOMS: atom_id res chain seq x y z
N MET A 1 0.87 -62.23 8.05
CA MET A 1 -0.01 -62.05 6.87
C MET A 1 0.66 -61.03 5.96
N SER A 2 1.59 -61.33 5.05
CA SER A 2 1.60 -62.19 3.85
C SER A 2 0.55 -61.86 2.81
N ARG A 3 0.97 -61.08 1.78
CA ARG A 3 0.80 -61.25 0.31
C ARG A 3 1.45 -59.99 -0.35
N ARG A 4 2.60 -59.98 -1.07
CA ARG A 4 3.01 -60.64 -2.35
C ARG A 4 1.94 -60.45 -3.43
N PHE A 5 2.15 -60.02 -4.68
CA PHE A 5 3.26 -59.70 -5.59
C PHE A 5 2.66 -58.68 -6.60
N MET A 6 3.38 -57.92 -7.43
CA MET A 6 3.72 -58.34 -8.79
C MET A 6 4.52 -57.24 -9.48
N ARG A 7 5.72 -57.62 -9.95
CA ARG A 7 6.59 -56.83 -10.83
C ARG A 7 6.00 -56.82 -12.24
N CYS A 8 6.15 -55.71 -12.96
CA CYS A 8 6.15 -55.71 -14.42
C CYS A 8 7.45 -55.06 -14.90
N VAL A 9 8.14 -55.77 -15.79
CA VAL A 9 9.50 -55.51 -16.27
C VAL A 9 9.43 -54.84 -17.64
N THR A 10 10.32 -53.86 -17.80
CA THR A 10 10.79 -53.11 -18.98
C THR A 10 10.61 -53.68 -20.38
N LEU A 11 10.40 -52.79 -21.35
CA LEU A 11 11.05 -52.83 -22.68
C LEU A 11 11.19 -51.41 -23.28
N ALA A 12 12.36 -51.17 -23.84
CA ALA A 12 12.84 -49.91 -24.40
C ALA A 12 12.38 -49.69 -25.84
N SER A 13 12.24 -48.42 -26.25
CA SER A 13 12.31 -48.02 -27.65
C SER A 13 13.02 -46.67 -27.75
N ALA A 14 14.26 -46.71 -28.25
CA ALA A 14 14.99 -45.55 -28.73
C ALA A 14 14.44 -45.15 -30.10
N ALA A 15 14.04 -43.88 -30.24
CA ALA A 15 13.77 -43.27 -31.53
C ALA A 15 14.57 -41.96 -31.60
N ALA A 16 15.68 -42.01 -32.35
CA ALA A 16 16.40 -40.84 -32.80
C ALA A 16 15.53 -40.11 -33.84
N VAL A 17 15.11 -38.89 -33.54
CA VAL A 17 14.43 -38.02 -34.49
C VAL A 17 15.37 -36.91 -34.90
N THR A 18 15.63 -36.88 -36.20
CA THR A 18 16.40 -35.91 -36.97
C THR A 18 15.96 -34.47 -36.73
N SER A 19 16.92 -33.67 -36.28
CA SER A 19 16.88 -32.22 -36.12
C SER A 19 16.85 -31.51 -37.47
N VAL A 20 15.70 -30.93 -37.84
CA VAL A 20 15.60 -29.91 -38.90
C VAL A 20 15.83 -28.55 -38.25
N GLY A 21 17.01 -27.98 -38.49
CA GLY A 21 17.40 -26.66 -38.00
C GLY A 21 16.72 -25.56 -38.81
N SER A 22 15.59 -25.05 -38.31
CA SER A 22 15.05 -23.76 -38.72
C SER A 22 15.75 -22.68 -37.90
N LEU A 23 16.65 -21.91 -38.54
CA LEU A 23 17.12 -20.63 -38.01
C LEU A 23 15.94 -19.65 -37.95
N LEU A 24 15.19 -19.70 -36.86
CA LEU A 24 14.27 -18.64 -36.48
C LEU A 24 15.11 -17.44 -36.05
N ALA A 25 15.02 -16.35 -36.81
CA ALA A 25 15.54 -15.06 -36.39
C ALA A 25 14.95 -14.75 -35.00
N ALA A 26 15.82 -14.69 -33.99
CA ALA A 26 15.41 -14.31 -32.66
C ALA A 26 14.81 -12.90 -32.74
N PRO A 27 13.55 -12.68 -32.31
CA PRO A 27 13.02 -11.34 -32.20
C PRO A 27 13.96 -10.56 -31.28
N GLY A 28 14.50 -9.45 -31.79
CA GLY A 28 15.35 -8.56 -31.03
C GLY A 28 14.65 -8.22 -29.73
N VAL A 29 15.27 -8.60 -28.61
CA VAL A 29 14.92 -8.09 -27.29
C VAL A 29 15.09 -6.58 -27.38
N GLY A 30 14.00 -5.87 -27.65
CA GLY A 30 13.95 -4.43 -27.60
C GLY A 30 14.40 -4.02 -26.21
N ALA A 31 15.48 -3.22 -26.15
CA ALA A 31 15.88 -2.58 -24.92
C ALA A 31 14.70 -1.70 -24.47
N THR A 32 13.94 -2.18 -23.49
CA THR A 32 12.98 -1.34 -22.77
C THR A 32 13.80 -0.25 -22.09
N ALA A 33 13.56 1.00 -22.48
CA ALA A 33 14.13 2.14 -21.78
C ALA A 33 13.81 2.00 -20.28
N ALA A 34 14.83 2.10 -19.44
CA ALA A 34 14.65 2.04 -18.01
C ALA A 34 13.76 3.21 -17.59
N ALA A 35 12.65 2.92 -16.91
CA ALA A 35 11.82 3.96 -16.32
C ALA A 35 12.65 4.79 -15.34
N ASP A 36 12.44 6.10 -15.33
CA ASP A 36 13.12 6.99 -14.39
C ASP A 36 12.78 6.55 -12.96
N ALA A 37 13.80 6.42 -12.11
CA ALA A 37 13.58 5.99 -10.74
C ALA A 37 12.71 7.03 -9.98
N PRO A 38 11.75 6.59 -9.15
CA PRO A 38 10.97 7.50 -8.32
C PRO A 38 11.85 8.31 -7.36
N VAL A 39 11.48 9.58 -7.13
CA VAL A 39 12.10 10.47 -6.14
C VAL A 39 11.29 10.43 -4.85
N ILE A 40 11.97 10.42 -3.70
CA ILE A 40 11.32 10.54 -2.40
C ILE A 40 11.40 11.98 -1.91
N VAL A 41 10.25 12.59 -1.65
CA VAL A 41 10.12 13.88 -0.97
C VAL A 41 9.82 13.61 0.49
N THR A 42 10.49 14.35 1.38
CA THR A 42 10.29 14.27 2.82
C THR A 42 9.78 15.59 3.35
N SER A 43 8.88 15.55 4.33
CA SER A 43 8.50 16.74 5.09
C SER A 43 9.45 16.97 6.28
N GLY A 44 9.34 18.14 6.92
CA GLY A 44 9.81 18.29 8.29
C GLY A 44 8.96 17.46 9.27
N TRP A 45 9.47 17.27 10.50
CA TRP A 45 8.69 16.70 11.61
C TRP A 45 7.53 17.64 11.95
N SER A 46 6.32 17.08 12.13
CA SER A 46 5.14 17.82 12.55
C SER A 46 5.27 18.29 14.00
N GLY A 47 4.53 19.33 14.36
CA GLY A 47 4.16 19.56 15.75
C GLY A 47 3.06 18.60 16.23
N ARG A 48 2.75 18.67 17.53
CA ARG A 48 1.63 17.95 18.15
C ARG A 48 0.31 18.27 17.45
N ALA A 49 -0.49 17.26 17.17
CA ALA A 49 -1.78 17.34 16.46
C ALA A 49 -1.72 18.00 15.07
N GLN A 50 -0.53 18.26 14.53
CA GLN A 50 -0.35 18.86 13.20
C GLN A 50 -0.14 17.78 12.15
N THR A 51 -0.67 18.03 10.95
CA THR A 51 -0.44 17.16 9.79
C THR A 51 0.87 17.53 9.11
N ALA A 52 1.77 16.57 8.95
CA ALA A 52 2.92 16.63 8.08
C ALA A 52 2.50 16.38 6.62
N TYR A 53 3.04 17.17 5.70
CA TYR A 53 2.75 17.06 4.27
C TYR A 53 4.04 16.94 3.46
N ALA A 54 4.13 15.92 2.62
CA ALA A 54 5.18 15.78 1.62
C ALA A 54 4.55 15.90 0.23
N THR A 55 4.85 16.99 -0.47
CA THR A 55 4.25 17.30 -1.78
C THR A 55 5.25 17.01 -2.89
N CYS A 56 4.82 16.22 -3.87
CA CYS A 56 5.64 15.94 -5.04
C CYS A 56 5.89 17.23 -5.86
N PRO A 57 7.13 17.48 -6.30
CA PRO A 57 7.47 18.68 -7.05
C PRO A 57 6.75 18.72 -8.41
N ALA A 58 6.68 19.92 -8.99
CA ALA A 58 6.15 20.10 -10.33
C ALA A 58 6.87 19.19 -11.35
N GLY A 59 6.11 18.62 -12.27
CA GLY A 59 6.61 17.64 -13.25
C GLY A 59 6.73 16.21 -12.72
N THR A 60 6.31 15.96 -11.48
CA THR A 60 6.20 14.61 -10.91
C THR A 60 4.82 14.38 -10.30
N THR A 61 4.44 13.11 -10.18
CA THR A 61 3.15 12.66 -9.66
C THR A 61 3.34 11.72 -8.48
N LEU A 62 2.53 11.88 -7.45
CA LEU A 62 2.47 11.01 -6.28
C LEU A 62 2.03 9.60 -6.69
N VAL A 63 2.90 8.62 -6.45
CA VAL A 63 2.66 7.19 -6.72
C VAL A 63 2.67 6.34 -5.45
N GLY A 64 3.01 6.93 -4.31
CA GLY A 64 2.93 6.28 -3.01
C GLY A 64 3.42 7.21 -1.90
N GLY A 65 3.47 6.69 -0.69
CA GLY A 65 4.05 7.42 0.43
C GLY A 65 4.12 6.59 1.69
N GLY A 66 4.47 7.25 2.78
CA GLY A 66 4.64 6.63 4.09
C GLY A 66 5.06 7.66 5.12
N TYR A 67 5.66 7.18 6.21
CA TYR A 67 6.04 8.01 7.34
C TYR A 67 7.20 7.43 8.13
N ASP A 68 7.80 8.28 8.95
CA ASP A 68 8.48 7.94 10.20
C ASP A 68 7.79 8.71 11.34
N SER A 69 7.82 8.15 12.55
CA SER A 69 7.02 8.64 13.68
C SER A 69 7.72 8.51 15.02
N LYS A 70 7.36 9.40 15.93
CA LYS A 70 7.81 9.41 17.33
C LYS A 70 6.60 9.50 18.25
N PRO A 71 5.95 8.35 18.54
CA PRO A 71 4.79 8.32 19.41
C PRO A 71 5.16 8.64 20.85
N VAL A 72 4.22 9.23 21.57
CA VAL A 72 4.31 9.38 23.02
C VAL A 72 4.07 8.02 23.68
N HIS A 73 4.82 7.74 24.74
CA HIS A 73 4.69 6.54 25.54
C HIS A 73 4.33 6.91 26.98
N LEU A 74 3.58 6.06 27.66
CA LEU A 74 3.34 6.14 29.09
C LEU A 74 4.63 5.84 29.87
N GLY A 75 4.66 6.19 31.16
CA GLY A 75 5.81 5.94 32.04
C GLY A 75 6.17 4.45 32.22
N ASN A 76 5.26 3.54 31.89
CA ASN A 76 5.49 2.10 31.86
C ASN A 76 5.92 1.55 30.48
N GLY A 77 6.14 2.43 29.50
CA GLY A 77 6.56 2.09 28.13
C GLY A 77 5.44 1.72 27.16
N ALA A 78 4.17 1.71 27.58
CA ALA A 78 3.06 1.46 26.65
C ALA A 78 2.87 2.66 25.69
N ASN A 79 2.51 2.38 24.43
CA ASN A 79 2.19 3.43 23.45
C ASN A 79 0.95 4.20 23.92
N ALA A 80 1.08 5.51 24.08
CA ALA A 80 -0.03 6.42 24.38
C ALA A 80 -0.55 7.13 23.12
N ASP A 81 0.13 6.95 21.99
CA ASP A 81 -0.15 7.62 20.73
C ASP A 81 0.24 6.75 19.53
N ALA A 82 -0.36 7.03 18.37
CA ALA A 82 -0.11 6.32 17.13
C ALA A 82 -0.16 7.27 15.95
N VAL A 83 0.18 6.77 14.77
CA VAL A 83 -0.14 7.46 13.53
C VAL A 83 -1.63 7.28 13.27
N ASN A 84 -2.39 8.36 13.43
CA ASN A 84 -3.82 8.39 13.19
C ASN A 84 -4.13 8.55 11.70
N ALA A 85 -3.27 9.21 10.92
CA ALA A 85 -3.47 9.34 9.48
C ALA A 85 -2.19 9.05 8.72
N ASN A 86 -2.30 8.27 7.64
CA ASN A 86 -1.23 7.97 6.70
C ASN A 86 -1.87 7.69 5.34
N ALA A 87 -1.99 8.71 4.49
CA ALA A 87 -2.79 8.63 3.28
C ALA A 87 -2.38 9.69 2.22
N PRO A 88 -2.75 9.48 0.95
CA PRO A 88 -2.78 10.59 -0.02
C PRO A 88 -3.75 11.66 0.49
N SER A 89 -3.37 12.93 0.38
CA SER A 89 -4.19 14.02 0.89
C SER A 89 -5.38 14.30 -0.03
N ALA A 90 -6.60 14.19 0.51
CA ALA A 90 -7.82 14.56 -0.21
C ALA A 90 -7.97 16.09 -0.41
N SER A 91 -7.31 16.91 0.40
CA SER A 91 -7.41 18.38 0.34
C SER A 91 -6.20 19.06 -0.29
N LYS A 92 -5.07 18.36 -0.43
CA LYS A 92 -3.85 18.86 -1.07
C LYS A 92 -3.44 17.90 -2.19
N PRO A 93 -3.73 18.22 -3.46
CA PRO A 93 -3.34 17.36 -4.57
C PRO A 93 -1.84 17.03 -4.55
N ASN A 94 -1.49 15.87 -5.11
CA ASN A 94 -0.09 15.45 -5.28
C ASN A 94 0.75 15.39 -3.98
N THR A 95 0.08 15.13 -2.85
CA THR A 95 0.68 15.23 -1.51
C THR A 95 0.36 14.02 -0.66
N TRP A 96 1.35 13.50 0.05
CA TRP A 96 1.15 12.53 1.12
C TRP A 96 0.99 13.23 2.46
N ALA A 97 0.04 12.78 3.28
CA ALA A 97 -0.30 13.39 4.56
C ALA A 97 -0.18 12.38 5.70
N VAL A 98 0.44 12.82 6.80
CA VAL A 98 0.63 12.01 8.01
C VAL A 98 0.28 12.84 9.24
N ARG A 99 -0.39 12.24 10.22
CA ARG A 99 -0.80 12.92 11.46
C ARG A 99 -0.71 11.98 12.67
N MET A 100 -0.32 12.56 13.81
CA MET A 100 -0.42 11.98 15.15
C MET A 100 -1.15 12.97 16.06
N ASP A 101 -1.73 12.51 17.16
CA ASP A 101 -2.42 13.40 18.10
C ASP A 101 -1.42 14.09 19.05
N ASP A 102 -0.45 13.35 19.58
CA ASP A 102 0.43 13.84 20.65
C ASP A 102 1.91 13.94 20.27
N GLY A 103 2.40 12.93 19.56
CA GLY A 103 3.76 12.81 19.06
C GLY A 103 4.00 13.64 17.81
N THR A 104 5.07 13.28 17.12
CA THR A 104 5.48 13.95 15.88
C THR A 104 5.70 12.93 14.78
N ALA A 105 5.32 13.25 13.56
CA ALA A 105 5.60 12.43 12.39
C ALA A 105 6.22 13.25 11.28
N ASN A 106 6.97 12.60 10.40
CA ASN A 106 7.32 13.15 9.10
C ASN A 106 6.59 12.35 8.01
N ALA A 107 6.28 13.01 6.90
CA ALA A 107 5.64 12.40 5.75
C ALA A 107 6.67 12.12 4.66
N TYR A 108 6.48 11.00 3.97
CA TYR A 108 7.22 10.65 2.77
C TYR A 108 6.26 10.55 1.58
N ALA A 109 6.62 11.18 0.47
CA ALA A 109 5.93 11.05 -0.80
C ALA A 109 6.87 10.44 -1.84
N MET A 110 6.41 9.38 -2.49
CA MET A 110 7.10 8.78 -3.62
C MET A 110 6.53 9.39 -4.91
N CYS A 111 7.41 9.98 -5.71
CA CYS A 111 7.05 10.80 -6.85
C CYS A 111 7.68 10.25 -8.13
N SER A 112 6.88 9.98 -9.16
CA SER A 112 7.35 9.51 -10.48
C SER A 112 7.09 10.56 -11.56
N LYS A 113 7.91 10.56 -12.61
CA LYS A 113 7.69 11.36 -13.84
C LYS A 113 6.81 10.64 -14.86
N ASP A 114 6.55 9.34 -14.68
CA ASP A 114 5.83 8.50 -15.65
C ASP A 114 4.35 8.89 -15.79
N SER A 115 3.83 9.63 -14.81
CA SER A 115 2.51 10.25 -14.89
C SER A 115 2.63 11.76 -14.75
N HIS A 116 1.84 12.49 -15.53
CA HIS A 116 1.76 13.95 -15.51
C HIS A 116 0.48 14.47 -14.86
N GLN A 117 -0.39 13.57 -14.36
CA GLN A 117 -1.66 13.93 -13.76
C GLN A 117 -1.66 13.51 -12.30
N ALA A 118 -1.87 14.48 -11.40
CA ALA A 118 -2.05 14.20 -9.98
C ALA A 118 -3.17 13.16 -9.78
N PRO A 119 -2.99 12.20 -8.86
CA PRO A 119 -4.00 11.17 -8.65
C PRO A 119 -5.28 11.78 -8.10
N VAL A 120 -6.41 11.18 -8.49
CA VAL A 120 -7.69 11.41 -7.83
C VAL A 120 -7.68 10.66 -6.50
N VAL A 121 -8.05 11.33 -5.42
CA VAL A 121 -8.15 10.72 -4.10
C VAL A 121 -9.62 10.45 -3.79
N VAL A 122 -9.96 9.19 -3.53
CA VAL A 122 -11.29 8.77 -3.08
C VAL A 122 -11.24 8.43 -1.60
N THR A 123 -12.27 8.82 -0.85
CA THR A 123 -12.38 8.54 0.59
C THR A 123 -13.65 7.76 0.88
N SER A 124 -13.59 6.83 1.83
CA SER A 124 -14.79 6.22 2.40
C SER A 124 -15.42 7.12 3.47
N ASP A 125 -16.61 6.71 3.93
CA ASP A 125 -17.11 7.14 5.24
C ASP A 125 -16.32 6.48 6.38
N TRP A 126 -16.51 6.99 7.60
CA TRP A 126 -15.95 6.38 8.80
C TRP A 126 -16.65 5.06 9.13
N SER A 127 -15.85 4.01 9.35
CA SER A 127 -16.32 2.68 9.76
C SER A 127 -17.05 2.71 11.10
N GLY A 128 -17.93 1.73 11.34
CA GLY A 128 -18.20 1.26 12.69
C GLY A 128 -17.04 0.46 13.28
N PRO A 129 -17.13 0.06 14.56
CA PRO A 129 -16.20 -0.89 15.16
C PRO A 129 -16.21 -2.21 14.40
N ALA A 130 -15.04 -2.84 14.22
CA ALA A 130 -14.90 -4.13 13.55
C ALA A 130 -15.50 -4.18 12.14
N GLU A 131 -15.63 -3.02 11.47
CA GLU A 131 -16.10 -2.92 10.09
C GLU A 131 -14.91 -2.64 9.17
N THR A 132 -14.85 -3.36 8.03
CA THR A 132 -13.93 -3.04 6.96
C THR A 132 -14.57 -2.02 6.02
N VAL A 133 -13.94 -0.86 5.85
CA VAL A 133 -14.37 0.18 4.90
C VAL A 133 -13.51 0.18 3.65
N TYR A 134 -14.09 0.72 2.57
CA TYR A 134 -13.54 0.64 1.23
C TYR A 134 -13.56 1.99 0.53
N ALA A 135 -12.47 2.34 -0.14
CA ALA A 135 -12.40 3.45 -1.09
C ALA A 135 -12.14 2.87 -2.49
N THR A 136 -13.12 2.97 -3.38
CA THR A 136 -13.05 2.42 -4.74
C THR A 136 -12.76 3.52 -5.75
N CYS A 137 -11.75 3.31 -6.57
CA CYS A 137 -11.39 4.23 -7.63
C CYS A 137 -12.50 4.29 -8.70
N PRO A 138 -12.83 5.48 -9.22
CA PRO A 138 -13.87 5.64 -10.24
C PRO A 138 -13.49 4.95 -11.55
N GLU A 139 -14.49 4.71 -12.41
CA GLU A 139 -14.26 4.19 -13.75
C GLU A 139 -13.26 5.06 -14.54
N GLY A 140 -12.44 4.41 -15.37
CA GLY A 140 -11.37 5.07 -16.11
C GLY A 140 -10.16 5.46 -15.27
N THR A 141 -10.05 4.99 -14.03
CA THR A 141 -8.85 5.12 -13.19
C THR A 141 -8.44 3.78 -12.59
N THR A 142 -7.17 3.64 -12.23
CA THR A 142 -6.57 2.46 -11.61
C THR A 142 -6.00 2.80 -10.24
N LEU A 143 -6.19 1.92 -9.26
CA LEU A 143 -5.65 2.02 -7.92
C LEU A 143 -4.12 1.93 -7.96
N ALA A 144 -3.45 3.03 -7.63
CA ALA A 144 -2.00 3.09 -7.46
C ALA A 144 -1.57 2.80 -6.01
N GLY A 145 -2.45 3.08 -5.05
CA GLY A 145 -2.20 2.85 -3.63
C GLY A 145 -3.32 3.43 -2.77
N GLY A 146 -3.07 3.56 -1.48
CA GLY A 146 -4.05 4.11 -0.55
C GLY A 146 -3.51 4.23 0.85
N GLY A 147 -4.41 4.52 1.78
CA GLY A 147 -4.05 4.74 3.16
C GLY A 147 -5.27 4.83 4.07
N TYR A 148 -5.06 5.39 5.25
CA TYR A 148 -6.09 5.47 6.27
C TYR A 148 -6.09 6.78 7.04
N ASP A 149 -7.22 7.05 7.66
CA ASP A 149 -7.37 7.90 8.84
C ASP A 149 -8.06 7.06 9.93
N SER A 150 -7.68 7.23 11.20
CA SER A 150 -8.05 6.34 12.30
C SER A 150 -8.29 7.09 13.60
N GLN A 151 -9.21 6.53 14.38
CA GLN A 151 -9.58 6.98 15.71
C GLN A 151 -9.48 5.75 16.64
N PRO A 152 -8.29 5.47 17.19
CA PRO A 152 -8.08 4.31 18.05
C PRO A 152 -8.77 4.47 19.40
N VAL A 153 -9.21 3.34 19.96
CA VAL A 153 -9.69 3.27 21.35
C VAL A 153 -8.48 3.28 22.28
N HIS A 154 -8.63 3.94 23.43
CA HIS A 154 -7.64 3.97 24.49
C HIS A 154 -8.13 3.19 25.71
N THR A 155 -7.21 2.54 26.40
CA THR A 155 -7.46 1.92 27.70
C THR A 155 -7.66 3.00 28.78
N GLY A 156 -8.15 2.60 29.96
CA GLY A 156 -8.41 3.55 31.06
C GLY A 156 -7.17 4.28 31.60
N ASN A 157 -5.96 3.82 31.30
CA ASN A 157 -4.71 4.50 31.66
C ASN A 157 -4.11 5.34 30.51
N GLY A 158 -4.81 5.46 29.38
CA GLY A 158 -4.39 6.24 28.22
C GLY A 158 -3.53 5.49 27.20
N ALA A 159 -3.22 4.20 27.40
CA ALA A 159 -2.53 3.43 26.36
C ALA A 159 -3.46 3.12 25.19
N ILE A 160 -2.94 3.08 23.96
CA ILE A 160 -3.68 2.65 22.79
C ILE A 160 -4.09 1.18 22.94
N ALA A 161 -5.39 0.92 22.81
CA ALA A 161 -6.00 -0.40 22.92
C ALA A 161 -6.30 -1.05 21.57
N ASP A 162 -6.25 -0.27 20.48
CA ASP A 162 -6.59 -0.73 19.14
C ASP A 162 -5.80 0.05 18.06
N ALA A 163 -5.54 -0.59 16.93
CA ALA A 163 -4.83 0.01 15.80
C ALA A 163 -5.40 -0.49 14.48
N VAL A 164 -5.03 0.17 13.38
CA VAL A 164 -5.35 -0.30 12.04
C VAL A 164 -4.71 -1.67 11.82
N ASN A 165 -5.55 -2.71 11.68
CA ASN A 165 -5.11 -4.09 11.53
C ASN A 165 -5.17 -4.59 10.08
N ALA A 166 -5.83 -3.84 9.19
CA ALA A 166 -5.74 -4.02 7.75
C ALA A 166 -5.66 -2.66 7.05
N ASN A 167 -4.71 -2.54 6.12
CA ASN A 167 -4.51 -1.36 5.27
C ASN A 167 -3.85 -1.81 3.96
N ALA A 168 -4.66 -2.19 2.97
CA ALA A 168 -4.15 -2.82 1.74
C ALA A 168 -5.16 -2.69 0.59
N PRO A 169 -4.74 -2.95 -0.66
CA PRO A 169 -5.68 -3.23 -1.75
C PRO A 169 -6.62 -4.38 -1.35
N SER A 170 -7.90 -4.27 -1.68
CA SER A 170 -8.87 -5.34 -1.42
C SER A 170 -8.57 -6.55 -2.30
N SER A 171 -8.52 -7.74 -1.70
CA SER A 171 -8.31 -9.00 -2.44
C SER A 171 -9.58 -9.54 -3.11
N TRP A 172 -10.75 -8.94 -2.86
CA TRP A 172 -12.04 -9.36 -3.43
C TRP A 172 -12.81 -8.24 -4.15
N LYS A 173 -12.45 -6.96 -3.93
CA LYS A 173 -12.96 -5.83 -4.69
C LYS A 173 -11.83 -5.23 -5.52
N ALA A 174 -11.87 -5.45 -6.83
CA ALA A 174 -10.90 -4.83 -7.73
C ALA A 174 -10.91 -3.29 -7.57
N ASN A 175 -9.79 -2.66 -7.86
CA ASN A 175 -9.66 -1.20 -7.90
C ASN A 175 -10.06 -0.49 -6.58
N THR A 176 -9.86 -1.16 -5.45
CA THR A 176 -10.36 -0.70 -4.15
C THR A 176 -9.30 -0.82 -3.06
N TRP A 177 -9.15 0.21 -2.25
CA TRP A 177 -8.37 0.17 -1.01
C TRP A 177 -9.27 -0.19 0.18
N ALA A 178 -8.81 -1.08 1.06
CA ALA A 178 -9.55 -1.54 2.22
C ALA A 178 -8.80 -1.23 3.52
N VAL A 179 -9.56 -0.76 4.52
CA VAL A 179 -9.04 -0.47 5.86
C VAL A 179 -9.96 -1.07 6.93
N ARG A 180 -9.37 -1.59 8.00
CA ARG A 180 -10.09 -2.14 9.15
C ARG A 180 -9.43 -1.77 10.48
N MET A 181 -10.28 -1.56 11.48
CA MET A 181 -9.95 -1.53 12.91
C MET A 181 -10.99 -2.35 13.68
N ASP A 182 -10.63 -2.91 14.83
CA ASP A 182 -11.53 -3.80 15.58
C ASP A 182 -12.37 -3.05 16.63
N GLY A 183 -11.79 -2.10 17.34
CA GLY A 183 -12.49 -1.32 18.38
C GLY A 183 -12.81 0.10 17.95
N GLY A 184 -11.82 0.78 17.39
CA GLY A 184 -11.90 2.15 16.91
C GLY A 184 -12.63 2.29 15.58
N ARG A 185 -12.47 3.46 14.97
CA ARG A 185 -13.05 3.76 13.66
C ARG A 185 -11.95 4.11 12.68
N ALA A 186 -12.14 3.71 11.43
CA ALA A 186 -11.21 4.00 10.36
C ALA A 186 -11.92 4.56 9.13
N LYS A 187 -11.17 5.26 8.29
CA LYS A 187 -11.57 5.73 6.97
C LYS A 187 -10.52 5.28 5.97
N ALA A 188 -10.97 4.71 4.86
CA ALA A 188 -10.09 4.32 3.76
C ALA A 188 -9.87 5.48 2.79
N TYR A 189 -8.65 5.56 2.25
CA TYR A 189 -8.27 6.47 1.17
C TYR A 189 -7.73 5.63 0.01
N ALA A 190 -8.16 5.91 -1.21
CA ALA A 190 -7.62 5.32 -2.43
C ALA A 190 -7.01 6.42 -3.30
N MET A 191 -5.83 6.13 -3.84
CA MET A 191 -5.11 6.96 -4.79
C MET A 191 -5.29 6.36 -6.19
N CYS A 192 -5.93 7.11 -7.08
CA CYS A 192 -6.40 6.62 -8.36
C CYS A 192 -5.73 7.40 -9.50
N THR A 193 -5.01 6.69 -10.37
CA THR A 193 -4.32 7.27 -11.53
C THR A 193 -5.04 6.91 -12.83
N LYS A 194 -4.94 7.76 -13.84
CA LYS A 194 -5.44 7.45 -15.20
C LYS A 194 -4.39 6.72 -16.01
#